data_AF-A0A7J7FS93-F1
#
_entry.id   AF-A0A7J7FS93-F1
#
_cell.length_a   1.000
_cell.length_b   1.000
_cell.length_c   1.000
_cell.angle_alpha   90.00
_cell.angle_beta   90.00
_cell.angle_gamma   90.00
#
_symmetry.space_group_name_H-M   'P 1'
#
loop_
_entity.id
_entity.type
_entity.pdbx_description
1 polymer ?
#
loop_
_entity_poly.entity_id
_entity_poly.type
_entity_poly.pdbx_seq_one_letter_code
_entity_poly.pdbx_strand_id
1 'polypeptide(L)'
;MPWESNERVVFRRTKKEKVVTAAEVSLDGELLGRLRGEAARMRKWVKVMKAGVTHTVIDQIHQIWKDNELAMVKFDLPLCRNMDRAREIVEIKTGGLVVWCKKDALVVYRGCNYQFRLRSFSKMHSGFARGQTTSSLNIRNHQIKLNMTLSQVESDESTGEEMKSRNDCEMANIPINGSLYEREADRLLDGLGPRFIDWWRPKPLPVDADLLPEVVPRFKPPFRLCPPHARAKLTDDELTYLRKLARPLPFHFVLGRNRKLQGLAAAILKLWEKCHTVKIAVKFGIPNTNNAQMAYELKASFITRSCGVLLLRNKFIIILYRGKDFLTDGVANQLAEREMELSKCQIQEEVARLKAIETFHMTDESHLKVKIRKSTMELSKLNSAWRPSEQDADQEMLTQEERECFRKMGLKMDSNLVLGRRGVFDGVIEGLHQHWKHREIAKVITMQRLYSQVLYTAKHLEVESGGILVSVDKLKEGHAIIIYRGKNYRRPLNLVPPNLLSKREALHRSLEMQRIGSLKFFAYKRQQEISDLKCKLADLERRWEIDKRESEKVTWNGLKEPTCHGIS
;
A
#
# COMPACT_ATOMS: atom_id res chain seq x y z
N MET A 1 3.90 16.35 -55.14
CA MET A 1 3.68 16.81 -53.75
C MET A 1 3.60 18.33 -53.78
N PRO A 2 2.42 18.96 -53.61
CA PRO A 2 2.30 20.40 -53.81
C PRO A 2 2.38 21.12 -52.46
N TRP A 3 3.59 21.54 -52.09
CA TRP A 3 3.76 22.63 -51.12
C TRP A 3 4.95 23.49 -51.55
N GLU A 4 4.66 24.44 -52.45
CA GLU A 4 5.42 25.67 -52.60
C GLU A 4 4.44 26.81 -52.89
N SER A 5 3.99 27.49 -51.84
CA SER A 5 3.83 28.95 -51.85
C SER A 5 3.70 29.44 -50.40
N ASN A 6 4.71 30.20 -49.96
CA ASN A 6 4.68 30.95 -48.70
C ASN A 6 3.88 32.25 -48.92
N GLU A 7 2.55 32.17 -48.89
CA GLU A 7 1.73 33.37 -48.74
C GLU A 7 1.66 33.77 -47.26
N ARG A 8 2.35 34.85 -46.91
CA ARG A 8 2.16 35.53 -45.62
C ARG A 8 0.73 36.08 -45.58
N VAL A 9 -0.19 35.33 -44.98
CA VAL A 9 -1.52 35.81 -44.62
C VAL A 9 -1.37 36.88 -43.54
N VAL A 10 -1.34 38.15 -43.96
CA VAL A 10 -1.47 39.30 -43.07
C VAL A 10 -2.92 39.38 -42.64
N PHE A 11 -3.23 38.91 -41.43
CA PHE A 11 -4.52 39.19 -40.81
C PHE A 11 -4.67 40.71 -40.66
N ARG A 12 -5.52 41.34 -41.47
CA ARG A 12 -6.05 42.69 -41.18
C ARG A 12 -6.64 42.63 -39.77
N ARG A 13 -6.17 43.47 -38.85
CA ARG A 13 -6.82 43.67 -37.55
C ARG A 13 -8.27 44.08 -37.81
N THR A 14 -9.20 43.16 -37.65
CA THR A 14 -10.62 43.47 -37.55
C THR A 14 -10.80 44.41 -36.37
N LYS A 15 -11.44 45.56 -36.61
CA LYS A 15 -11.79 46.51 -35.56
C LYS A 15 -12.70 45.76 -34.57
N LYS A 16 -12.25 45.54 -33.33
CA LYS A 16 -13.08 44.92 -32.28
C LYS A 16 -14.41 45.67 -32.24
N GLU A 17 -15.50 44.95 -32.39
CA GLU A 17 -16.85 45.48 -32.25
C GLU A 17 -17.01 46.07 -30.84
N LYS A 18 -17.56 47.28 -30.74
CA LYS A 18 -17.64 48.00 -29.47
C LYS A 18 -18.73 47.35 -28.63
N VAL A 19 -18.34 46.61 -27.59
CA VAL A 19 -19.26 46.04 -26.60
C VAL A 19 -20.04 47.18 -25.94
N VAL A 20 -21.38 47.09 -25.96
CA VAL A 20 -22.28 48.06 -25.32
C VAL A 20 -21.99 48.06 -23.81
N THR A 21 -21.75 49.24 -23.24
CA THR A 21 -21.34 49.37 -21.83
C THR A 21 -22.58 49.32 -20.92
N ALA A 22 -22.49 48.76 -19.70
CA ALA A 22 -23.60 48.76 -18.74
C ALA A 22 -24.14 50.18 -18.44
N ALA A 23 -23.24 51.18 -18.45
CA ALA A 23 -23.59 52.59 -18.36
C ALA A 23 -24.33 53.13 -19.59
N GLU A 24 -24.11 52.57 -20.79
CA GLU A 24 -24.83 52.94 -22.03
C GLU A 24 -26.24 52.32 -22.08
N VAL A 25 -26.48 51.24 -21.33
CA VAL A 25 -27.80 50.59 -21.21
C VAL A 25 -28.63 51.20 -20.07
N SER A 26 -27.99 51.65 -18.99
CA SER A 26 -28.67 52.01 -17.73
C SER A 26 -28.82 53.52 -17.49
N LEU A 27 -28.10 54.38 -18.23
CA LEU A 27 -28.11 55.84 -18.02
C LEU A 27 -28.66 56.56 -19.25
N ASP A 28 -29.28 57.71 -18.99
CA ASP A 28 -29.75 58.63 -20.03
C ASP A 28 -28.57 59.23 -20.83
N GLY A 29 -28.79 59.45 -22.13
CA GLY A 29 -27.75 59.80 -23.09
C GLY A 29 -27.10 61.16 -22.81
N GLU A 30 -27.87 62.12 -22.31
CA GLU A 30 -27.41 63.48 -21.99
C GLU A 30 -26.52 63.51 -20.74
N LEU A 31 -26.94 62.79 -19.68
CA LEU A 31 -26.17 62.62 -18.46
C LEU A 31 -24.86 61.85 -18.73
N LEU A 32 -24.90 60.81 -19.57
CA LEU A 32 -23.70 60.08 -19.97
C LEU A 32 -22.73 60.97 -20.77
N GLY A 33 -23.26 61.86 -21.62
CA GLY A 33 -22.48 62.87 -22.35
C GLY A 33 -21.76 63.83 -21.40
N ARG A 34 -22.47 64.39 -20.42
CA ARG A 34 -21.90 65.28 -19.39
C ARG A 34 -20.79 64.59 -18.60
N LEU A 35 -21.07 63.39 -18.08
CA LEU A 35 -20.12 62.64 -17.25
C LEU A 35 -18.87 62.23 -18.03
N ARG A 36 -18.98 61.93 -19.34
CA ARG A 36 -17.81 61.66 -20.20
C ARG A 36 -16.95 62.90 -20.43
N GLY A 37 -17.58 64.07 -20.56
CA GLY A 37 -16.87 65.36 -20.66
C GLY A 37 -16.09 65.70 -19.39
N GLU A 38 -16.72 65.52 -18.23
CA GLU A 38 -16.08 65.71 -16.91
C GLU A 38 -14.97 64.69 -16.65
N ALA A 39 -15.22 63.40 -16.93
CA ALA A 39 -14.25 62.33 -16.81
C ALA A 39 -12.96 62.58 -17.61
N ALA A 40 -13.07 63.20 -18.80
CA ALA A 40 -11.93 63.54 -19.63
C ALA A 40 -11.06 64.67 -19.04
N ARG A 41 -11.64 65.55 -18.21
CA ARG A 41 -10.94 66.67 -17.55
C ARG A 41 -10.27 66.26 -16.23
N MET A 42 -10.69 65.15 -15.62
CA MET A 42 -10.14 64.69 -14.35
C MET A 42 -8.66 64.30 -14.46
N ARG A 43 -7.86 64.72 -13.45
CA ARG A 43 -6.42 64.40 -13.35
C ARG A 43 -6.02 63.76 -12.02
N LYS A 44 -6.93 63.64 -11.05
CA LYS A 44 -6.69 62.98 -9.77
C LYS A 44 -7.21 61.55 -9.85
N TRP A 45 -6.37 60.56 -9.52
CA TRP A 45 -6.74 59.14 -9.59
C TRP A 45 -6.37 58.37 -8.33
N VAL A 46 -7.15 57.33 -8.05
CA VAL A 46 -6.79 56.27 -7.09
C VAL A 46 -5.91 55.25 -7.80
N LYS A 47 -4.72 55.00 -7.25
CA LYS A 47 -3.76 54.06 -7.84
C LYS A 47 -4.03 52.64 -7.33
N VAL A 48 -4.41 51.75 -8.24
CA VAL A 48 -4.60 50.32 -7.98
C VAL A 48 -3.28 49.60 -8.17
N MET A 49 -2.77 49.05 -7.08
CA MET A 49 -1.52 48.31 -7.05
C MET A 49 -1.68 46.90 -7.63
N LYS A 50 -0.57 46.15 -7.67
CA LYS A 50 -0.46 44.78 -8.20
C LYS A 50 -1.42 43.75 -7.57
N ALA A 51 -1.95 44.03 -6.38
CA ALA A 51 -2.94 43.20 -5.69
C ALA A 51 -4.36 43.31 -6.28
N GLY A 52 -4.59 44.24 -7.22
CA GLY A 52 -5.90 44.49 -7.81
C GLY A 52 -6.77 45.41 -6.94
N VAL A 53 -8.09 45.38 -7.16
CA VAL A 53 -9.07 46.22 -6.45
C VAL A 53 -9.29 45.68 -5.04
N THR A 54 -8.43 46.04 -4.10
CA THR A 54 -8.53 45.68 -2.67
C THR A 54 -9.61 46.51 -1.96
N HIS A 55 -10.04 46.07 -0.78
CA HIS A 55 -10.97 46.86 0.06
C HIS A 55 -10.48 48.29 0.31
N THR A 56 -9.18 48.47 0.52
CA THR A 56 -8.56 49.80 0.69
C THR A 56 -8.77 50.73 -0.52
N VAL A 57 -8.76 50.19 -1.74
CA VAL A 57 -9.05 50.96 -2.96
C VAL A 57 -10.53 51.32 -3.02
N ILE A 58 -11.40 50.38 -2.66
CA ILE A 58 -12.86 50.60 -2.62
C ILE A 58 -13.20 51.68 -1.59
N ASP A 59 -12.57 51.64 -0.41
CA ASP A 59 -12.76 52.65 0.64
C ASP A 59 -12.31 54.04 0.17
N GLN A 60 -11.20 54.12 -0.57
CA GLN A 60 -10.75 55.37 -1.19
C GLN A 60 -11.72 55.88 -2.26
N ILE A 61 -12.29 54.99 -3.08
CA ILE A 61 -13.32 55.34 -4.07
C ILE A 61 -14.58 55.87 -3.37
N HIS A 62 -15.05 55.18 -2.33
CA HIS A 62 -16.20 55.63 -1.55
C HIS A 62 -15.94 56.94 -0.81
N GLN A 63 -14.71 57.17 -0.34
CA GLN A 63 -14.34 58.44 0.26
C GLN A 63 -14.38 59.59 -0.76
N ILE A 64 -13.91 59.37 -2.00
CA ILE A 64 -14.03 60.35 -3.09
C ILE A 64 -15.49 60.60 -3.45
N TRP A 65 -16.33 59.56 -3.40
CA TRP A 65 -17.76 59.63 -3.68
C TRP A 65 -18.60 60.40 -2.65
N LYS A 66 -18.01 60.79 -1.51
CA LYS A 66 -18.63 61.72 -0.56
C LYS A 66 -18.58 63.16 -1.09
N ASP A 67 -17.48 63.52 -1.74
CA ASP A 67 -17.22 64.89 -2.18
C ASP A 67 -17.47 65.10 -3.69
N ASN A 68 -17.41 64.02 -4.50
CA ASN A 68 -17.54 64.08 -5.96
C ASN A 68 -18.40 62.94 -6.50
N GLU A 69 -19.09 63.15 -7.62
CA GLU A 69 -19.93 62.10 -8.25
C GLU A 69 -19.11 61.05 -9.03
N LEU A 70 -17.88 61.40 -9.40
CA LEU A 70 -16.98 60.59 -10.22
C LEU A 70 -15.68 60.28 -9.48
N ALA A 71 -15.20 59.05 -9.62
CA ALA A 71 -13.90 58.63 -9.14
C ALA A 71 -13.07 58.02 -10.28
N MET A 72 -11.88 58.57 -10.53
CA MET A 72 -10.94 58.01 -11.50
C MET A 72 -10.01 57.00 -10.83
N VAL A 73 -9.88 55.83 -11.44
CA VAL A 73 -9.09 54.70 -10.95
C VAL A 73 -8.07 54.30 -12.00
N LYS A 74 -6.80 54.25 -11.62
CA LYS A 74 -5.69 53.90 -12.51
C LYS A 74 -5.07 52.57 -12.12
N PHE A 75 -4.93 51.65 -13.08
CA PHE A 75 -4.51 50.27 -12.85
C PHE A 75 -3.04 50.04 -13.19
N ASP A 76 -2.29 49.45 -12.26
CA ASP A 76 -0.98 48.87 -12.55
C ASP A 76 -1.12 47.45 -13.19
N LEU A 77 -0.02 46.91 -13.73
CA LEU A 77 0.03 45.52 -14.23
C LEU A 77 -0.26 44.54 -13.07
N PRO A 78 -1.12 43.51 -13.25
CA PRO A 78 -1.53 42.94 -14.54
C PRO A 78 -2.93 43.33 -15.03
N LEU A 79 -3.76 43.97 -14.20
CA LEU A 79 -5.17 44.22 -14.49
C LEU A 79 -5.36 45.20 -15.68
N CYS A 80 -4.39 46.08 -15.92
CA CYS A 80 -4.35 46.96 -17.10
C CYS A 80 -4.31 46.22 -18.46
N ARG A 81 -3.96 44.92 -18.48
CA ARG A 81 -3.94 44.11 -19.72
C ARG A 81 -5.33 43.68 -20.17
N ASN A 82 -6.31 43.68 -19.26
CA ASN A 82 -7.68 43.29 -19.54
C ASN A 82 -8.65 44.30 -18.91
N MET A 83 -8.84 45.43 -19.59
CA MET A 83 -9.69 46.52 -19.10
C MET A 83 -11.17 46.16 -19.07
N ASP A 84 -11.62 45.23 -19.91
CA ASP A 84 -13.01 44.76 -19.88
C ASP A 84 -13.29 43.98 -18.59
N ARG A 85 -12.34 43.16 -18.14
CA ARG A 85 -12.42 42.50 -16.84
C ARG A 85 -12.20 43.48 -15.68
N ALA A 86 -11.32 44.46 -15.83
CA ALA A 86 -11.13 45.50 -14.83
C ALA A 86 -12.42 46.28 -14.59
N ARG A 87 -13.15 46.60 -15.67
CA ARG A 87 -14.49 47.20 -15.62
C ARG A 87 -15.45 46.33 -14.81
N GLU A 88 -15.62 45.07 -15.20
CA GLU A 88 -16.52 44.12 -14.53
C GLU A 88 -16.20 44.00 -13.02
N ILE A 89 -14.92 43.88 -12.66
CA ILE A 89 -14.49 43.78 -11.25
C ILE A 89 -14.85 45.05 -10.48
N VAL A 90 -14.61 46.23 -11.05
CA VAL A 90 -14.91 47.51 -10.40
C VAL A 90 -16.41 47.70 -10.24
N GLU A 91 -17.21 47.41 -11.26
CA GLU A 91 -18.67 47.52 -11.21
C GLU A 91 -19.25 46.56 -10.15
N ILE A 92 -18.80 45.30 -10.11
CA ILE A 92 -19.24 44.32 -9.10
C ILE A 92 -18.85 44.75 -7.68
N LYS A 93 -17.62 45.25 -7.48
CA LYS A 93 -17.09 45.55 -6.15
C LYS A 93 -17.58 46.88 -5.57
N THR A 94 -17.71 47.89 -6.43
CA THR A 94 -18.11 49.24 -6.01
C THR A 94 -19.62 49.47 -6.12
N GLY A 95 -20.31 48.67 -6.95
CA GLY A 95 -21.72 48.86 -7.29
C GLY A 95 -22.00 50.05 -8.20
N GLY A 96 -20.96 50.79 -8.61
CA GLY A 96 -21.05 51.93 -9.51
C GLY A 96 -20.94 51.54 -10.98
N LEU A 97 -21.31 52.45 -11.88
CA LEU A 97 -21.27 52.25 -13.33
C LEU A 97 -20.01 52.88 -13.93
N VAL A 98 -19.29 52.16 -14.79
CA VAL A 98 -18.10 52.72 -15.44
C VAL A 98 -18.50 53.50 -16.69
N VAL A 99 -18.35 54.83 -16.63
CA VAL A 99 -18.80 55.77 -17.68
C VAL A 99 -17.73 56.08 -18.72
N TRP A 100 -16.46 55.90 -18.36
CA TRP A 100 -15.31 56.21 -19.22
C TRP A 100 -14.15 55.23 -19.01
N CYS A 101 -13.50 54.84 -20.12
CA CYS A 101 -12.35 53.94 -20.11
C CYS A 101 -11.27 54.47 -21.06
N LYS A 102 -10.03 54.59 -20.61
CA LYS A 102 -8.88 54.95 -21.46
C LYS A 102 -7.62 54.22 -21.02
N LYS A 103 -7.08 53.38 -21.90
CA LYS A 103 -5.83 52.60 -21.72
C LYS A 103 -5.75 51.86 -20.38
N ASP A 104 -5.23 52.50 -19.33
CA ASP A 104 -4.98 51.98 -17.99
C ASP A 104 -5.86 52.63 -16.90
N ALA A 105 -6.79 53.52 -17.26
CA ALA A 105 -7.66 54.23 -16.35
C ALA A 105 -9.14 54.00 -16.64
N LEU A 106 -9.94 53.93 -15.57
CA LEU A 106 -11.41 53.86 -15.59
C LEU A 106 -11.96 55.00 -14.74
N VAL A 107 -13.12 55.55 -15.14
CA VAL A 107 -13.88 56.47 -14.29
C VAL A 107 -15.20 55.84 -13.93
N VAL A 108 -15.46 55.77 -12.63
CA VAL A 108 -16.61 55.09 -12.03
C VAL A 108 -17.56 56.13 -11.49
N TYR A 109 -18.81 56.05 -11.94
CA TYR A 109 -19.92 56.84 -11.48
C TYR A 109 -20.65 56.14 -10.35
N ARG A 110 -20.95 56.88 -9.29
CA ARG A 110 -21.57 56.40 -8.06
C ARG A 110 -22.99 55.84 -8.27
N GLY A 111 -23.77 56.42 -9.19
CA GLY A 111 -25.20 56.14 -9.37
C GLY A 111 -26.09 57.15 -8.63
N CYS A 112 -27.27 57.46 -9.19
CA CYS A 112 -28.19 58.48 -8.68
C CYS A 112 -28.81 58.15 -7.30
N ASN A 113 -28.69 56.89 -6.86
CA ASN A 113 -29.34 56.29 -5.69
C ASN A 113 -28.34 55.66 -4.70
N TYR A 114 -27.15 56.24 -4.59
CA TYR A 114 -26.17 55.79 -3.61
C TYR A 114 -26.52 56.22 -2.20
N GLN A 115 -26.80 55.23 -1.38
CA GLN A 115 -26.77 55.33 0.07
C GLN A 115 -25.46 54.70 0.53
N PHE A 116 -24.65 55.43 1.32
CA PHE A 116 -23.44 54.90 1.95
C PHE A 116 -23.83 53.78 2.93
N ARG A 117 -23.96 52.54 2.43
CA ARG A 117 -24.18 51.38 3.29
C ARG A 117 -22.83 50.92 3.82
N LEU A 118 -22.55 51.24 5.08
CA LEU A 118 -21.59 50.52 5.92
C LEU A 118 -22.07 49.06 6.03
N ARG A 119 -21.82 48.24 5.01
CA ARG A 119 -21.84 46.79 5.19
C ARG A 119 -20.50 46.42 5.84
N SER A 120 -20.46 46.58 7.16
CA SER A 120 -19.58 45.75 7.98
C SER A 120 -19.86 44.31 7.57
N PHE A 121 -18.92 43.68 6.88
CA PHE A 121 -18.93 42.23 6.75
C PHE A 121 -18.75 41.70 8.17
N SER A 122 -19.87 41.44 8.87
CA SER A 122 -19.83 40.61 10.06
C SER A 122 -19.21 39.30 9.61
N LYS A 123 -18.04 38.99 10.20
CA LYS A 123 -17.51 37.64 10.22
C LYS A 123 -18.67 36.75 10.62
N MET A 124 -19.08 35.85 9.73
CA MET A 124 -19.88 34.69 10.09
C MET A 124 -18.99 33.78 10.95
N HIS A 125 -18.84 34.15 12.21
CA HIS A 125 -18.67 33.21 13.31
C HIS A 125 -20.05 33.12 13.97
N SER A 126 -20.77 32.04 13.69
CA SER A 126 -21.94 31.66 14.46
C SER A 126 -21.46 31.09 15.80
N GLY A 127 -21.49 31.93 16.83
CA GLY A 127 -21.34 31.55 18.24
C GLY A 127 -22.55 32.07 19.03
N PHE A 128 -23.27 31.12 19.62
CA PHE A 128 -24.42 31.31 20.52
C PHE A 128 -24.22 32.37 21.61
N ALA A 129 -25.23 33.23 21.84
CA ALA A 129 -25.61 33.72 23.18
C ALA A 129 -27.00 34.40 23.18
N ARG A 130 -27.98 33.63 23.69
CA ARG A 130 -29.22 33.93 24.44
C ARG A 130 -29.58 35.40 24.77
N GLY A 131 -30.75 35.82 24.24
CA GLY A 131 -31.88 36.47 24.94
C GLY A 131 -31.74 37.84 25.61
N GLN A 132 -32.42 38.87 25.09
CA GLN A 132 -33.64 39.48 25.67
C GLN A 132 -34.13 40.68 24.83
N THR A 133 -35.38 41.05 25.10
CA THR A 133 -36.40 41.72 24.31
C THR A 133 -36.38 43.26 24.32
N THR A 134 -37.23 43.83 23.44
CA THR A 134 -37.76 45.21 23.35
C THR A 134 -36.89 46.18 22.53
N SER A 135 -37.39 47.07 21.66
CA SER A 135 -38.74 47.53 21.36
C SER A 135 -38.76 48.11 19.92
N SER A 136 -39.92 47.94 19.29
CA SER A 136 -40.36 48.38 17.97
C SER A 136 -40.46 49.90 17.83
N LEU A 137 -40.02 50.45 16.69
CA LEU A 137 -40.70 51.58 16.02
C LEU A 137 -40.69 51.41 14.50
N ASN A 138 -41.90 51.37 13.95
CA ASN A 138 -42.30 51.22 12.55
C ASN A 138 -42.08 52.50 11.73
N ILE A 139 -41.55 52.41 10.50
CA ILE A 139 -41.96 53.28 9.38
C ILE A 139 -42.01 52.50 8.05
N ARG A 140 -43.24 52.08 7.70
CA ARG A 140 -43.95 51.94 6.40
C ARG A 140 -43.16 51.50 5.14
N ASN A 141 -43.42 50.26 4.72
CA ASN A 141 -43.17 49.75 3.35
C ASN A 141 -44.37 50.06 2.43
N HIS A 142 -44.11 50.57 1.22
CA HIS A 142 -45.06 50.54 0.10
C HIS A 142 -44.79 49.28 -0.74
N GLN A 143 -45.75 48.36 -0.75
CA GLN A 143 -45.81 47.23 -1.66
C GLN A 143 -46.32 47.71 -3.03
N ILE A 144 -45.53 47.53 -4.09
CA ILE A 144 -46.04 47.53 -5.46
C ILE A 144 -46.35 46.07 -5.82
N LYS A 145 -47.65 45.75 -5.72
CA LYS A 145 -48.31 44.61 -6.35
C LYS A 145 -48.50 44.96 -7.83
N LEU A 146 -48.10 44.09 -8.75
CA LEU A 146 -48.69 44.07 -10.09
C LEU A 146 -49.27 42.67 -10.33
N ASN A 147 -50.58 42.59 -10.18
CA ASN A 147 -51.43 41.50 -10.61
C ASN A 147 -51.56 41.57 -12.14
N MET A 148 -51.41 40.45 -12.85
CA MET A 148 -51.88 40.34 -14.23
C MET A 148 -53.36 39.98 -14.24
N THR A 149 -54.11 40.81 -14.97
CA THR A 149 -55.56 40.78 -15.12
C THR A 149 -56.02 39.58 -15.94
N LEU A 150 -56.99 38.88 -15.36
CA LEU A 150 -57.83 37.84 -15.94
C LEU A 150 -58.86 38.46 -16.88
N SER A 151 -58.93 38.01 -18.13
CA SER A 151 -60.11 38.19 -19.00
C SER A 151 -60.56 36.84 -19.55
N GLN A 152 -61.76 36.44 -19.15
CA GLN A 152 -62.59 35.40 -19.77
C GLN A 152 -62.89 35.82 -21.24
N VAL A 153 -63.20 34.93 -22.18
CA VAL A 153 -64.54 34.34 -22.38
C VAL A 153 -64.48 33.29 -23.50
N GLU A 154 -65.13 32.16 -23.21
CA GLU A 154 -65.87 31.19 -24.05
C GLU A 154 -65.23 30.23 -25.07
N SER A 155 -65.91 29.09 -25.06
CA SER A 155 -65.76 27.77 -25.65
C SER A 155 -66.26 27.68 -27.08
N ASP A 156 -65.76 26.69 -27.84
CA ASP A 156 -66.63 25.71 -28.52
C ASP A 156 -65.84 24.49 -29.03
N GLU A 157 -66.51 23.34 -28.99
CA GLU A 157 -66.06 21.99 -29.31
C GLU A 157 -65.91 21.74 -30.84
N SER A 158 -64.97 20.88 -31.25
CA SER A 158 -65.27 19.57 -31.90
C SER A 158 -64.06 18.91 -32.60
N THR A 159 -63.80 17.66 -32.17
CA THR A 159 -63.35 16.45 -32.91
C THR A 159 -62.31 16.50 -34.05
N GLY A 160 -61.26 15.70 -33.90
CA GLY A 160 -60.45 15.16 -35.01
C GLY A 160 -59.12 14.56 -34.56
N GLU A 161 -58.94 13.26 -34.78
CA GLU A 161 -57.85 12.39 -34.31
C GLU A 161 -56.46 12.75 -34.87
N GLU A 162 -55.38 12.55 -34.08
CA GLU A 162 -54.37 11.51 -34.32
C GLU A 162 -53.09 11.70 -33.47
N MET A 163 -52.55 10.55 -33.08
CA MET A 163 -51.42 10.28 -32.21
C MET A 163 -50.09 10.89 -32.73
N LYS A 164 -49.42 11.73 -31.92
CA LYS A 164 -47.96 11.96 -32.04
C LYS A 164 -47.30 12.33 -30.70
N SER A 165 -46.12 11.76 -30.55
CA SER A 165 -45.22 11.73 -29.39
C SER A 165 -45.09 13.05 -28.61
N ARG A 166 -45.14 12.92 -27.28
CA ARG A 166 -44.76 13.95 -26.29
C ARG A 166 -43.45 14.63 -26.64
N ASN A 167 -43.54 15.88 -27.06
CA ASN A 167 -42.42 16.82 -27.14
C ASN A 167 -42.22 17.49 -25.78
N ASP A 168 -40.93 17.58 -25.46
CA ASP A 168 -40.20 18.28 -24.41
C ASP A 168 -40.92 19.43 -23.67
N CYS A 169 -40.85 19.36 -22.34
CA CYS A 169 -41.14 20.46 -21.44
C CYS A 169 -40.22 21.65 -21.74
N GLU A 170 -40.83 22.76 -22.18
CA GLU A 170 -40.21 24.08 -22.29
C GLU A 170 -39.69 24.54 -20.92
N MET A 171 -38.43 24.27 -20.65
CA MET A 171 -37.71 24.90 -19.54
C MET A 171 -37.38 26.32 -19.99
N ALA A 172 -37.96 27.31 -19.29
CA ALA A 172 -37.76 28.73 -19.50
C ALA A 172 -36.31 29.06 -19.91
N ASN A 173 -36.16 29.66 -21.10
CA ASN A 173 -34.89 30.12 -21.64
C ASN A 173 -34.27 31.18 -20.73
N ILE A 174 -33.49 30.75 -19.74
CA ILE A 174 -32.53 31.61 -19.05
C ILE A 174 -31.52 32.05 -20.13
N PRO A 175 -31.27 33.35 -20.33
CA PRO A 175 -30.33 33.82 -21.33
C PRO A 175 -28.98 33.16 -21.10
N ILE A 176 -28.58 32.34 -22.07
CA ILE A 176 -27.43 31.47 -21.94
C ILE A 176 -26.15 32.29 -22.15
N ASN A 177 -25.67 32.95 -21.08
CA ASN A 177 -24.45 33.73 -21.10
C ASN A 177 -23.21 32.83 -21.00
N GLY A 178 -22.34 32.90 -22.03
CA GLY A 178 -21.01 32.28 -22.03
C GLY A 178 -20.84 31.14 -23.05
N SER A 179 -19.61 30.90 -23.45
CA SER A 179 -19.25 29.80 -24.37
C SER A 179 -19.49 28.43 -23.73
N LEU A 180 -19.69 27.39 -24.54
CA LEU A 180 -19.81 25.99 -24.07
C LEU A 180 -18.61 25.59 -23.19
N TYR A 181 -17.42 26.05 -23.59
CA TYR A 181 -16.17 25.85 -22.87
C TYR A 181 -16.18 26.42 -21.44
N GLU A 182 -16.72 27.63 -21.27
CA GLU A 182 -16.82 28.28 -19.94
C GLU A 182 -17.77 27.50 -19.03
N ARG A 183 -18.90 27.01 -19.56
CA ARG A 183 -19.87 26.25 -18.76
C ARG A 183 -19.33 24.90 -18.30
N GLU A 184 -18.65 24.18 -19.18
CA GLU A 184 -18.02 22.91 -18.80
C GLU A 184 -16.92 23.14 -17.76
N ALA A 185 -16.10 24.17 -17.93
CA ALA A 185 -15.06 24.50 -16.97
C ALA A 185 -15.63 24.97 -15.62
N ASP A 186 -16.75 25.71 -15.61
CA ASP A 186 -17.44 26.07 -14.38
C ASP A 186 -18.04 24.86 -13.68
N ARG A 187 -18.71 23.94 -14.42
CA ARG A 187 -19.22 22.66 -13.90
C ARG A 187 -18.13 21.78 -13.29
N LEU A 188 -16.91 21.81 -13.85
CA LEU A 188 -15.76 21.07 -13.33
C LEU A 188 -15.26 21.62 -12.00
N LEU A 189 -15.35 22.94 -11.83
CA LEU A 189 -14.87 23.65 -10.65
C LEU A 189 -15.96 23.81 -9.57
N ASP A 190 -17.23 23.59 -9.91
CA ASP A 190 -18.35 23.62 -8.97
C ASP A 190 -18.19 22.51 -7.92
N GLY A 191 -18.43 22.86 -6.65
CA GLY A 191 -18.26 21.95 -5.51
C GLY A 191 -16.80 21.75 -5.05
N LEU A 192 -15.80 22.34 -5.71
CA LEU A 192 -14.40 22.30 -5.27
C LEU A 192 -14.06 23.37 -4.22
N GLY A 193 -14.77 24.51 -4.23
CA GLY A 193 -14.58 25.59 -3.28
C GLY A 193 -15.11 26.95 -3.76
N PRO A 194 -14.95 28.01 -2.94
CA PRO A 194 -15.36 29.36 -3.29
C PRO A 194 -14.54 29.92 -4.45
N ARG A 195 -15.16 30.74 -5.32
CA ARG A 195 -14.51 31.31 -6.51
C ARG A 195 -13.71 32.57 -6.17
N PHE A 196 -12.58 32.76 -6.85
CA PHE A 196 -11.74 33.94 -6.73
C PHE A 196 -12.26 35.08 -7.62
N ILE A 197 -12.99 36.02 -7.02
CA ILE A 197 -13.68 37.11 -7.71
C ILE A 197 -12.68 38.08 -8.40
N ASP A 198 -11.50 38.28 -7.79
CA ASP A 198 -10.49 39.27 -8.21
C ASP A 198 -9.63 38.79 -9.38
N TRP A 199 -10.09 37.74 -10.07
CA TRP A 199 -9.41 37.15 -11.19
C TRP A 199 -9.42 38.09 -12.41
N TRP A 200 -8.23 38.54 -12.82
CA TRP A 200 -8.05 39.52 -13.90
C TRP A 200 -7.92 38.91 -15.30
N ARG A 201 -7.82 37.58 -15.40
CA ARG A 201 -7.83 36.86 -16.68
C ARG A 201 -9.27 36.53 -17.09
N PRO A 202 -9.50 36.12 -18.36
CA PRO A 202 -10.82 35.69 -18.81
C PRO A 202 -11.42 34.57 -17.95
N LYS A 203 -12.75 34.45 -17.99
CA LYS A 203 -13.52 33.36 -17.37
C LYS A 203 -13.05 32.00 -17.90
N PRO A 204 -13.21 30.90 -17.16
CA PRO A 204 -13.91 30.75 -15.87
C PRO A 204 -13.16 31.33 -14.66
N LEU A 205 -13.88 31.53 -13.55
CA LEU A 205 -13.28 31.97 -12.30
C LEU A 205 -12.63 30.79 -11.56
N PRO A 206 -11.31 30.82 -11.31
CA PRO A 206 -10.64 29.78 -10.54
C PRO A 206 -11.13 29.75 -9.09
N VAL A 207 -10.98 28.61 -8.44
CA VAL A 207 -11.26 28.42 -7.01
C VAL A 207 -10.18 29.10 -6.17
N ASP A 208 -10.59 29.82 -5.13
CA ASP A 208 -9.66 30.41 -4.17
C ASP A 208 -9.15 29.33 -3.21
N ALA A 209 -7.91 28.88 -3.42
CA ALA A 209 -7.30 27.83 -2.61
C ALA A 209 -6.98 28.30 -1.19
N ASP A 210 -6.86 29.61 -0.94
CA ASP A 210 -6.60 30.11 0.40
C ASP A 210 -7.85 30.04 1.28
N LEU A 211 -9.04 29.90 0.71
CA LEU A 211 -10.27 29.74 1.49
C LEU A 211 -10.59 28.27 1.81
N LEU A 212 -9.79 27.33 1.32
CA LEU A 212 -9.95 25.91 1.60
C LEU A 212 -9.43 25.55 3.01
N PRO A 213 -9.93 24.46 3.61
CA PRO A 213 -9.47 23.98 4.91
C PRO A 213 -7.96 23.72 4.95
N GLU A 214 -7.29 24.14 6.03
CA GLU A 214 -5.86 23.91 6.20
C GLU A 214 -5.51 22.44 6.44
N VAL A 215 -6.40 21.74 7.17
CA VAL A 215 -6.27 20.33 7.54
C VAL A 215 -7.59 19.63 7.24
N VAL A 216 -7.52 18.51 6.54
CA VAL A 216 -8.70 17.67 6.26
C VAL A 216 -8.63 16.45 7.17
N PRO A 217 -9.58 16.27 8.12
CA PRO A 217 -9.63 15.08 8.95
C PRO A 217 -9.66 13.81 8.11
N ARG A 218 -8.82 12.81 8.44
CA ARG A 218 -8.70 11.53 7.73
C ARG A 218 -8.28 11.64 6.25
N PHE A 219 -7.52 12.67 5.87
CA PHE A 219 -6.95 12.74 4.52
C PHE A 219 -6.13 11.48 4.21
N LYS A 220 -6.58 10.69 3.22
CA LYS A 220 -5.87 9.53 2.69
C LYS A 220 -5.30 9.89 1.32
N PRO A 221 -4.02 9.57 1.04
CA PRO A 221 -3.50 9.70 -0.31
C PRO A 221 -4.24 8.72 -1.25
N PRO A 222 -4.38 9.07 -2.54
CA PRO A 222 -5.07 8.22 -3.50
C PRO A 222 -4.30 6.90 -3.71
N PHE A 223 -5.03 5.80 -3.83
CA PHE A 223 -4.47 4.52 -4.26
C PHE A 223 -4.01 4.62 -5.71
N ARG A 224 -2.84 4.06 -6.01
CA ARG A 224 -2.20 4.20 -7.31
C ARG A 224 -1.56 2.90 -7.74
N LEU A 225 -1.88 2.48 -8.95
CA LEU A 225 -1.33 1.28 -9.54
C LEU A 225 -1.15 1.52 -11.04
N CYS A 226 0.05 1.27 -11.55
CA CYS A 226 0.27 1.25 -12.98
C CYS A 226 -0.31 -0.03 -13.59
N PRO A 227 -0.93 0.05 -14.77
CA PRO A 227 -1.25 -1.15 -15.54
C PRO A 227 0.00 -2.01 -15.76
N PRO A 228 -0.14 -3.34 -15.90
CA PRO A 228 0.96 -4.23 -16.22
C PRO A 228 1.73 -3.74 -17.44
N HIS A 229 3.07 -3.79 -17.38
CA HIS A 229 3.98 -3.33 -18.44
C HIS A 229 4.00 -1.81 -18.71
N ALA A 230 3.25 -1.00 -17.96
CA ALA A 230 3.30 0.45 -18.05
C ALA A 230 4.30 1.06 -17.04
N ARG A 231 5.02 2.11 -17.45
CA ARG A 231 5.93 2.86 -16.57
C ARG A 231 5.22 4.04 -15.93
N ALA A 232 5.45 4.25 -14.63
CA ALA A 232 4.93 5.40 -13.89
C ALA A 232 5.58 6.74 -14.30
N LYS A 233 6.86 6.71 -14.71
CA LYS A 233 7.62 7.91 -15.10
C LYS A 233 7.25 8.33 -16.52
N LEU A 234 7.07 9.64 -16.71
CA LEU A 234 6.85 10.24 -18.02
C LEU A 234 8.16 10.34 -18.82
N THR A 235 8.08 10.15 -20.13
CA THR A 235 9.18 10.46 -21.05
C THR A 235 9.24 11.96 -21.35
N ASP A 236 10.36 12.46 -21.88
CA ASP A 236 10.52 13.89 -22.19
C ASP A 236 9.54 14.37 -23.29
N ASP A 237 9.20 13.50 -24.24
CA ASP A 237 8.19 13.76 -25.26
C ASP A 237 6.79 13.91 -24.65
N GLU A 238 6.43 13.00 -23.74
CA GLU A 238 5.16 13.06 -23.00
C GLU A 238 5.06 14.31 -22.13
N LEU A 239 6.15 14.67 -21.44
CA LEU A 239 6.24 15.91 -20.66
C LEU A 239 6.02 17.13 -21.56
N THR A 240 6.64 17.15 -22.74
CA THR A 240 6.50 18.25 -23.70
C THR A 240 5.09 18.33 -24.25
N TYR A 241 4.48 17.19 -24.60
CA TYR A 241 3.11 17.10 -25.06
C TYR A 241 2.11 17.60 -24.00
N LEU A 242 2.22 17.14 -22.76
CA LEU A 242 1.35 17.58 -21.67
C LEU A 242 1.51 19.08 -21.37
N ARG A 243 2.72 19.64 -21.46
CA ARG A 243 2.94 21.09 -21.35
C ARG A 243 2.27 21.86 -22.47
N LYS A 244 2.26 21.33 -23.71
CA LYS A 244 1.56 21.96 -24.85
C LYS A 244 0.04 21.98 -24.60
N LEU A 245 -0.53 20.87 -24.14
CA LEU A 245 -1.96 20.77 -23.79
C LEU A 245 -2.36 21.70 -22.62
N ALA A 246 -1.50 21.88 -21.62
CA ALA A 246 -1.81 22.69 -20.44
C ALA A 246 -1.74 24.22 -20.67
N ARG A 247 -1.15 24.69 -21.78
CA ARG A 247 -1.04 26.12 -22.11
C ARG A 247 -2.40 26.80 -22.31
N PRO A 248 -3.29 26.31 -23.21
CA PRO A 248 -4.59 26.93 -23.45
C PRO A 248 -5.58 26.78 -22.28
N LEU A 249 -5.38 25.80 -21.39
CA LEU A 249 -6.32 25.56 -20.29
C LEU A 249 -6.45 26.77 -19.34
N PRO A 250 -7.67 27.04 -18.83
CA PRO A 250 -7.90 28.04 -17.81
C PRO A 250 -7.22 27.62 -16.50
N PHE A 251 -7.16 28.57 -15.59
CA PHE A 251 -6.67 28.30 -14.25
C PHE A 251 -7.79 27.68 -13.43
N HIS A 252 -7.45 26.65 -12.67
CA HIS A 252 -8.40 25.90 -11.85
C HIS A 252 -8.41 26.45 -10.42
N PHE A 253 -7.22 26.78 -9.90
CA PHE A 253 -7.03 27.28 -8.54
C PHE A 253 -6.18 28.54 -8.53
N VAL A 254 -6.36 29.36 -7.50
CA VAL A 254 -5.49 30.50 -7.17
C VAL A 254 -4.95 30.32 -5.75
N LEU A 255 -3.63 30.36 -5.58
CA LEU A 255 -2.96 30.07 -4.32
C LEU A 255 -2.06 31.23 -3.88
N GLY A 256 -2.21 31.64 -2.62
CA GLY A 256 -1.35 32.61 -1.95
C GLY A 256 -0.55 32.03 -0.79
N ARG A 257 -1.05 30.98 -0.13
CA ARG A 257 -0.41 30.33 1.03
C ARG A 257 0.72 29.38 0.63
N ASN A 258 1.80 29.37 1.41
CA ASN A 258 2.96 28.50 1.17
C ASN A 258 2.87 27.11 1.83
N ARG A 259 2.07 26.95 2.89
CA ARG A 259 2.01 25.75 3.74
C ARG A 259 0.55 25.34 4.01
N LYS A 260 0.36 24.16 4.59
CA LYS A 260 -0.95 23.62 5.00
C LYS A 260 -1.94 23.53 3.83
N LEU A 261 -1.48 22.87 2.76
CA LEU A 261 -2.21 22.77 1.50
C LEU A 261 -3.07 21.50 1.41
N GLN A 262 -3.47 20.89 2.52
CA GLN A 262 -4.23 19.63 2.51
C GLN A 262 -5.63 19.79 1.91
N GLY A 263 -6.34 20.88 2.22
CA GLY A 263 -7.64 21.17 1.58
C GLY A 263 -7.51 21.39 0.07
N LEU A 264 -6.44 22.06 -0.37
CA LEU A 264 -6.12 22.18 -1.79
C LEU A 264 -5.80 20.82 -2.42
N ALA A 265 -5.03 19.97 -1.74
CA ALA A 265 -4.73 18.63 -2.21
C ALA A 265 -6.00 17.79 -2.38
N ALA A 266 -6.93 17.83 -1.41
CA ALA A 266 -8.22 17.15 -1.51
C ALA A 266 -9.08 17.66 -2.68
N ALA A 267 -9.12 18.98 -2.91
CA ALA A 267 -9.82 19.56 -4.06
C ALA A 267 -9.17 19.16 -5.40
N ILE A 268 -7.84 19.05 -5.45
CA ILE A 268 -7.10 18.56 -6.62
C ILE A 268 -7.42 17.09 -6.90
N LEU A 269 -7.52 16.24 -5.87
CA LEU A 269 -7.89 14.82 -6.04
C LEU A 269 -9.29 14.70 -6.67
N LYS A 270 -10.28 15.45 -6.17
CA LYS A 270 -11.63 15.50 -6.76
C LYS A 270 -11.61 16.01 -8.20
N LEU A 271 -10.78 17.01 -8.50
CA LEU A 271 -10.62 17.51 -9.87
C LEU A 271 -9.98 16.45 -10.77
N TRP A 272 -9.06 15.63 -10.26
CA TRP A 272 -8.39 14.58 -11.03
C TRP A 272 -9.27 13.42 -11.46
N GLU A 273 -10.43 13.24 -10.82
CA GLU A 273 -11.46 12.30 -11.28
C GLU A 273 -12.03 12.70 -12.65
N LYS A 274 -12.08 14.01 -12.94
CA LYS A 274 -12.64 14.57 -14.17
C LYS A 274 -11.59 15.11 -15.13
N CYS A 275 -10.41 15.47 -14.64
CA CYS A 275 -9.39 16.18 -15.39
C CYS A 275 -7.98 15.58 -15.22
N HIS A 276 -7.18 15.61 -16.28
CA HIS A 276 -5.83 15.02 -16.28
C HIS A 276 -4.76 15.96 -15.73
N THR A 277 -4.95 17.27 -15.91
CA THR A 277 -3.96 18.30 -15.55
C THR A 277 -4.63 19.38 -14.71
N VAL A 278 -3.85 19.95 -13.81
CA VAL A 278 -4.29 21.04 -12.93
C VAL A 278 -3.35 22.21 -13.10
N LYS A 279 -3.94 23.39 -13.24
CA LYS A 279 -3.24 24.65 -13.42
C LYS A 279 -3.57 25.59 -12.27
N ILE A 280 -2.56 25.94 -11.50
CA ILE A 280 -2.67 26.77 -10.30
C ILE A 280 -1.99 28.10 -10.57
N ALA A 281 -2.72 29.19 -10.36
CA ALA A 281 -2.20 30.54 -10.41
C ALA A 281 -1.62 30.91 -9.04
N VAL A 282 -0.43 31.52 -9.03
CA VAL A 282 0.10 32.11 -7.81
C VAL A 282 -0.47 33.53 -7.68
N LYS A 283 -1.10 33.84 -6.54
CA LYS A 283 -1.68 35.16 -6.27
C LYS A 283 -0.62 36.25 -6.38
N PHE A 284 -0.99 37.35 -7.03
CA PHE A 284 -0.09 38.48 -7.27
C PHE A 284 -0.11 39.45 -6.10
N GLY A 285 1.05 40.00 -5.73
CA GLY A 285 1.14 41.05 -4.70
C GLY A 285 1.12 40.55 -3.25
N ILE A 286 1.09 39.23 -3.00
CA ILE A 286 1.21 38.68 -1.66
C ILE A 286 2.69 38.61 -1.25
N PRO A 287 3.10 39.24 -0.13
CA PRO A 287 4.49 39.20 0.34
C PRO A 287 4.89 37.77 0.76
N ASN A 288 6.18 37.45 0.63
CA ASN A 288 6.76 36.15 1.05
C ASN A 288 6.22 34.90 0.34
N THR A 289 5.65 35.05 -0.85
CA THR A 289 5.20 33.93 -1.69
C THR A 289 6.39 33.12 -2.23
N ASN A 290 6.50 31.84 -1.88
CA ASN A 290 7.56 30.94 -2.37
C ASN A 290 6.96 29.75 -3.13
N ASN A 291 7.05 29.81 -4.46
CA ASN A 291 6.53 28.78 -5.36
C ASN A 291 7.24 27.42 -5.21
N ALA A 292 8.49 27.39 -4.72
CA ALA A 292 9.21 26.16 -4.46
C ALA A 292 8.65 25.45 -3.25
N GLN A 293 8.38 26.19 -2.17
CA GLN A 293 7.74 25.66 -0.98
C GLN A 293 6.33 25.17 -1.28
N MET A 294 5.53 25.96 -2.02
CA MET A 294 4.17 25.55 -2.43
C MET A 294 4.18 24.22 -3.21
N ALA A 295 5.09 24.08 -4.18
CA ALA A 295 5.20 22.86 -4.98
C ALA A 295 5.69 21.67 -4.12
N TYR A 296 6.61 21.90 -3.19
CA TYR A 296 7.10 20.88 -2.27
C TYR A 296 6.00 20.41 -1.32
N GLU A 297 5.23 21.34 -0.73
CA GLU A 297 4.10 21.04 0.16
C GLU A 297 2.99 20.30 -0.56
N LEU A 298 2.67 20.68 -1.81
CA LEU A 298 1.75 19.91 -2.63
C LEU A 298 2.29 18.50 -2.86
N LYS A 299 3.55 18.36 -3.31
CA LYS A 299 4.18 17.06 -3.52
C LYS A 299 4.24 16.21 -2.24
N ALA A 300 4.48 16.83 -1.08
CA ALA A 300 4.55 16.17 0.22
C ALA A 300 3.15 15.81 0.76
N SER A 301 2.15 16.65 0.53
CA SER A 301 0.75 16.38 0.90
C SER A 301 0.18 15.17 0.16
N PHE A 302 0.71 14.87 -1.01
CA PHE A 302 0.39 13.67 -1.76
C PHE A 302 1.12 12.40 -1.24
N ILE A 303 1.89 12.53 -0.14
CA ILE A 303 2.53 11.55 0.78
C ILE A 303 3.43 10.47 0.15
N THR A 304 3.36 10.22 -1.15
CA THR A 304 4.27 9.34 -1.86
C THR A 304 4.96 10.11 -2.97
N ARG A 305 6.27 9.88 -3.12
CA ARG A 305 7.20 10.54 -4.06
C ARG A 305 6.79 10.47 -5.56
N SER A 306 5.63 9.86 -5.83
CA SER A 306 5.07 9.51 -7.14
C SER A 306 3.69 10.14 -7.42
N CYS A 307 3.03 10.77 -6.45
CA CYS A 307 1.68 11.29 -6.64
C CYS A 307 1.72 12.74 -7.16
N GLY A 308 1.26 12.93 -8.41
CA GLY A 308 1.24 14.22 -9.10
C GLY A 308 2.59 14.58 -9.74
N VAL A 309 2.68 14.50 -11.07
CA VAL A 309 3.90 14.90 -11.78
C VAL A 309 3.92 16.41 -11.98
N LEU A 310 4.92 17.08 -11.43
CA LEU A 310 5.14 18.52 -11.65
C LEU A 310 5.59 18.74 -13.10
N LEU A 311 4.69 19.27 -13.94
CA LEU A 311 4.99 19.52 -15.35
C LEU A 311 5.78 20.82 -15.54
N LEU A 312 5.32 21.89 -14.88
CA LEU A 312 5.88 23.22 -15.01
C LEU A 312 5.73 24.00 -13.70
N ARG A 313 6.81 24.67 -13.29
CA ARG A 313 6.80 25.63 -12.20
C ARG A 313 7.43 26.94 -12.68
N ASN A 314 6.68 28.02 -12.55
CA ASN A 314 7.16 29.38 -12.78
C ASN A 314 6.78 30.27 -11.59
N LYS A 315 7.25 31.51 -11.54
CA LYS A 315 6.91 32.52 -10.52
C LYS A 315 5.40 32.75 -10.39
N PHE A 316 4.63 32.48 -11.44
CA PHE A 316 3.20 32.80 -11.50
C PHE A 316 2.28 31.58 -11.65
N ILE A 317 2.83 30.41 -11.99
CA ILE A 317 2.03 29.24 -12.40
C ILE A 317 2.69 27.97 -11.89
N ILE A 318 1.87 27.06 -11.37
CA ILE A 318 2.22 25.67 -11.07
C ILE A 318 1.29 24.77 -11.88
N ILE A 319 1.85 23.82 -12.63
CA ILE A 319 1.09 22.85 -13.42
C ILE A 319 1.43 21.45 -12.93
N LEU A 320 0.40 20.70 -12.56
CA LEU A 320 0.48 19.33 -12.08
C LEU A 320 -0.28 18.40 -13.02
N TYR A 321 0.22 17.18 -13.18
CA TYR A 321 -0.44 16.09 -13.89
C TYR A 321 -0.77 14.96 -12.93
N ARG A 322 -1.96 14.36 -13.05
CA ARG A 322 -2.43 13.33 -12.11
C ARG A 322 -1.49 12.13 -12.01
N GLY A 323 -0.81 11.75 -13.09
CA GLY A 323 -0.01 10.51 -13.19
C GLY A 323 -0.76 9.41 -13.95
N LYS A 324 -0.04 8.51 -14.63
CA LYS A 324 -0.62 7.36 -15.36
C LYS A 324 -1.17 6.28 -14.42
N ASP A 325 -0.78 6.36 -13.17
CA ASP A 325 -1.07 5.43 -12.07
C ASP A 325 -2.27 5.85 -11.22
N PHE A 326 -2.90 6.98 -11.52
CA PHE A 326 -4.05 7.45 -10.75
C PHE A 326 -5.29 6.60 -11.01
N LEU A 327 -5.83 6.03 -9.94
CA LEU A 327 -7.10 5.30 -9.91
C LEU A 327 -8.12 6.12 -9.11
N THR A 328 -9.37 6.10 -9.54
CA THR A 328 -10.47 6.69 -8.78
C THR A 328 -10.75 5.84 -7.54
N ASP A 329 -11.28 6.45 -6.48
CA ASP A 329 -11.55 5.75 -5.22
C ASP A 329 -12.42 4.51 -5.39
N GLY A 330 -13.40 4.54 -6.32
CA GLY A 330 -14.23 3.38 -6.65
C GLY A 330 -13.43 2.20 -7.21
N VAL A 331 -12.56 2.44 -8.19
CA VAL A 331 -11.72 1.40 -8.81
C VAL A 331 -10.63 0.94 -7.84
N ALA A 332 -10.06 1.86 -7.07
CA ALA A 332 -9.08 1.58 -6.04
C ALA A 332 -9.60 0.61 -4.98
N ASN A 333 -10.80 0.87 -4.44
CA ASN A 333 -11.41 0.00 -3.44
C ASN A 333 -11.69 -1.39 -4.01
N GLN A 334 -12.22 -1.47 -5.23
CA GLN A 334 -12.44 -2.75 -5.91
C GLN A 334 -11.15 -3.55 -6.12
N LEU A 335 -10.05 -2.87 -6.46
CA LEU A 335 -8.75 -3.53 -6.61
C LEU A 335 -8.18 -3.99 -5.26
N ALA A 336 -8.30 -3.19 -4.21
CA ALA A 336 -7.86 -3.57 -2.88
C ALA A 336 -8.66 -4.76 -2.34
N GLU A 337 -9.98 -4.78 -2.56
CA GLU A 337 -10.85 -5.92 -2.26
C GLU A 337 -10.43 -7.17 -3.04
N ARG A 338 -10.25 -7.05 -4.35
CA ARG A 338 -9.76 -8.16 -5.21
C ARG A 338 -8.39 -8.67 -4.78
N GLU A 339 -7.45 -7.79 -4.43
CA GLU A 339 -6.10 -8.18 -3.98
C GLU A 339 -6.15 -8.92 -2.63
N MET A 340 -7.03 -8.50 -1.72
CA MET A 340 -7.28 -9.18 -0.46
C MET A 340 -7.92 -10.56 -0.68
N GLU A 341 -8.91 -10.67 -1.59
CA GLU A 341 -9.52 -11.94 -1.98
C GLU A 341 -8.50 -12.91 -2.56
N LEU A 342 -7.65 -12.45 -3.49
CA LEU A 342 -6.60 -13.26 -4.10
C LEU A 342 -5.58 -13.74 -3.05
N SER A 343 -5.17 -12.85 -2.13
CA SER A 343 -4.26 -13.21 -1.04
C SER A 343 -4.86 -14.27 -0.12
N LYS A 344 -6.15 -14.16 0.19
CA LYS A 344 -6.89 -15.16 0.97
C LYS A 344 -6.94 -16.51 0.25
N CYS A 345 -7.27 -16.52 -1.04
CA CYS A 345 -7.26 -17.72 -1.87
C CYS A 345 -5.87 -18.37 -1.89
N GLN A 346 -4.81 -17.57 -2.05
CA GLN A 346 -3.43 -18.06 -2.06
C GLN A 346 -3.03 -18.71 -0.73
N ILE A 347 -3.42 -18.12 0.41
CA ILE A 347 -3.17 -18.71 1.72
C ILE A 347 -3.94 -20.04 1.87
N GLN A 348 -5.20 -20.09 1.42
CA GLN A 348 -6.00 -21.31 1.48
C GLN A 348 -5.40 -22.44 0.63
N GLU A 349 -4.95 -22.12 -0.59
CA GLU A 349 -4.27 -23.06 -1.47
C GLU A 349 -2.97 -23.58 -0.82
N GLU A 350 -2.18 -22.69 -0.21
CA GLU A 350 -0.94 -23.06 0.46
C GLU A 350 -1.18 -23.96 1.69
N VAL A 351 -2.24 -23.68 2.47
CA VAL A 351 -2.66 -24.55 3.57
C VAL A 351 -3.09 -25.93 3.07
N ALA A 352 -3.87 -26.00 1.98
CA ALA A 352 -4.29 -27.26 1.38
C ALA A 352 -3.08 -28.06 0.86
N ARG A 353 -2.12 -27.38 0.23
CA ARG A 353 -0.87 -27.97 -0.26
C ARG A 353 -0.05 -28.56 0.88
N LEU A 354 0.14 -27.83 1.98
CA LEU A 354 0.87 -28.32 3.14
C LEU A 354 0.16 -29.49 3.84
N LYS A 355 -1.17 -29.45 3.96
CA LYS A 355 -1.97 -30.57 4.51
C LYS A 355 -1.82 -31.83 3.66
N ALA A 356 -1.82 -31.70 2.32
CA ALA A 356 -1.57 -32.84 1.43
C ALA A 356 -0.15 -33.43 1.63
N ILE A 357 0.88 -32.58 1.74
CA ILE A 357 2.25 -33.05 2.00
C ILE A 357 2.34 -33.77 3.37
N GLU A 358 1.70 -33.21 4.39
CA GLU A 358 1.64 -33.81 5.73
C GLU A 358 1.02 -35.22 5.69
N THR A 359 -0.09 -35.41 4.98
CA THR A 359 -0.72 -36.74 4.89
C THR A 359 0.18 -37.77 4.21
N PHE A 360 0.88 -37.39 3.13
CA PHE A 360 1.88 -38.26 2.50
C PHE A 360 3.00 -38.62 3.48
N HIS A 361 3.55 -37.64 4.19
CA HIS A 361 4.63 -37.88 5.17
C HIS A 361 4.17 -38.78 6.33
N MET A 362 2.93 -38.60 6.82
CA MET A 362 2.33 -39.46 7.85
C MET A 362 2.18 -40.91 7.37
N THR A 363 1.74 -41.12 6.13
CA THR A 363 1.66 -42.47 5.54
C THR A 363 3.04 -43.11 5.42
N ASP A 364 4.05 -42.37 4.96
CA ASP A 364 5.43 -42.85 4.89
C ASP A 364 6.00 -43.23 6.27
N GLU A 365 5.75 -42.42 7.29
CA GLU A 365 6.15 -42.72 8.67
C GLU A 365 5.51 -44.02 9.16
N SER A 366 4.21 -44.23 8.86
CA SER A 366 3.52 -45.47 9.21
C SER A 366 4.12 -46.69 8.51
N HIS A 367 4.47 -46.57 7.22
CA HIS A 367 5.15 -47.62 6.46
C HIS A 367 6.53 -47.94 7.04
N LEU A 368 7.29 -46.93 7.46
CA LEU A 368 8.58 -47.10 8.12
C LEU A 368 8.42 -47.83 9.47
N LYS A 369 7.42 -47.46 10.29
CA LYS A 369 7.12 -48.15 11.56
C LYS A 369 6.76 -49.62 11.35
N VAL A 370 5.96 -49.94 10.33
CA VAL A 370 5.64 -51.33 9.97
C VAL A 370 6.89 -52.11 9.56
N LYS A 371 7.77 -51.53 8.74
CA LYS A 371 9.04 -52.16 8.34
C LYS A 371 9.94 -52.39 9.56
N ILE A 372 10.06 -51.42 10.46
CA ILE A 372 10.79 -51.56 11.72
C ILE A 372 10.23 -52.73 12.53
N ARG A 373 8.90 -52.80 12.72
CA ARG A 373 8.25 -53.87 13.49
C ARG A 373 8.53 -55.26 12.91
N LYS A 374 8.47 -55.41 11.58
CA LYS A 374 8.81 -56.67 10.89
C LYS A 374 10.26 -57.07 11.14
N SER A 375 11.20 -56.16 10.89
CA SER A 375 12.63 -56.40 11.13
C SER A 375 12.95 -56.70 12.59
N THR A 376 12.31 -56.01 13.54
CA THR A 376 12.50 -56.29 14.98
C THR A 376 11.98 -57.67 15.38
N MET A 377 10.90 -58.14 14.75
CA MET A 377 10.35 -59.47 15.00
C MET A 377 11.22 -60.58 14.39
N GLU A 378 11.83 -60.33 13.24
CA GLU A 378 12.84 -61.24 12.68
C GLU A 378 14.10 -61.30 13.56
N LEU A 379 14.56 -60.14 14.04
CA LEU A 379 15.69 -60.08 14.96
C LEU A 379 15.40 -60.78 16.29
N SER A 380 14.18 -60.65 16.83
CA SER A 380 13.80 -61.36 18.06
C SER A 380 13.75 -62.88 17.85
N LYS A 381 13.29 -63.36 16.69
CA LYS A 381 13.32 -64.79 16.33
C LYS A 381 14.75 -65.33 16.28
N LEU A 382 15.67 -64.59 15.66
CA LEU A 382 17.09 -64.97 15.60
C LEU A 382 17.75 -64.94 16.98
N ASN A 383 17.40 -63.96 17.82
CA ASN A 383 17.89 -63.89 19.19
C ASN A 383 17.28 -65.00 20.08
N SER A 384 16.04 -65.42 19.85
CA SER A 384 15.41 -66.51 20.64
C SER A 384 15.89 -67.91 20.22
N ALA A 385 16.35 -68.06 18.98
CA ALA A 385 17.03 -69.28 18.53
C ALA A 385 18.38 -69.46 19.26
N TRP A 386 18.94 -68.36 19.78
CA TRP A 386 20.15 -68.39 20.59
C TRP A 386 19.81 -68.57 22.07
N ARG A 387 20.53 -69.48 22.74
CA ARG A 387 20.48 -69.68 24.20
C ARG A 387 21.90 -69.62 24.77
N PRO A 388 22.24 -68.63 25.61
CA PRO A 388 23.58 -68.58 26.20
C PRO A 388 23.86 -69.87 26.99
N SER A 389 25.07 -70.41 26.85
CA SER A 389 25.51 -71.55 27.66
C SER A 389 25.45 -71.20 29.14
N GLU A 390 24.98 -72.13 29.98
CA GLU A 390 25.07 -71.98 31.43
C GLU A 390 26.55 -71.93 31.83
N GLN A 391 26.91 -71.00 32.72
CA GLN A 391 28.27 -70.92 33.25
C GLN A 391 28.42 -71.96 34.36
N ASP A 392 29.45 -72.80 34.27
CA ASP A 392 29.80 -73.73 35.33
C ASP A 392 30.15 -72.95 36.61
N ALA A 393 29.62 -73.40 37.76
CA ALA A 393 29.81 -72.74 39.06
C ALA A 393 31.28 -72.77 39.55
N ASP A 394 32.10 -73.66 38.99
CA ASP A 394 33.51 -73.87 39.34
C ASP A 394 34.46 -73.09 38.39
N GLN A 395 34.19 -71.80 38.15
CA GLN A 395 35.07 -70.98 37.32
C GLN A 395 36.43 -70.74 38.00
N GLU A 396 37.51 -71.10 37.31
CA GLU A 396 38.89 -70.87 37.74
C GLU A 396 39.14 -69.37 37.95
N MET A 397 39.56 -69.00 39.17
CA MET A 397 39.87 -67.61 39.54
C MET A 397 41.32 -67.28 39.14
N LEU A 398 41.46 -66.44 38.12
CA LEU A 398 42.75 -65.99 37.61
C LEU A 398 43.34 -64.90 38.53
N THR A 399 44.56 -65.11 39.05
CA THR A 399 45.23 -64.10 39.89
C THR A 399 45.62 -62.85 39.09
N GLN A 400 45.80 -61.72 39.76
CA GLN A 400 46.11 -60.46 39.08
C GLN A 400 47.46 -60.52 38.33
N GLU A 401 48.44 -61.22 38.89
CA GLU A 401 49.78 -61.40 38.30
C GLU A 401 49.72 -62.28 37.03
N GLU A 402 49.00 -63.40 37.10
CA GLU A 402 48.75 -64.27 35.95
C GLU A 402 47.99 -63.52 34.84
N ARG A 403 47.00 -62.70 35.22
CA ARG A 403 46.22 -61.88 34.27
C ARG A 403 47.10 -60.86 33.54
N GLU A 404 48.03 -60.20 34.25
CA GLU A 404 48.98 -59.27 33.63
C GLU A 404 50.00 -59.98 32.73
N CYS A 405 50.47 -61.17 33.14
CA CYS A 405 51.36 -61.99 32.32
C CYS A 405 50.66 -62.41 31.01
N PHE A 406 49.46 -62.98 31.10
CA PHE A 406 48.68 -63.38 29.94
C PHE A 406 48.31 -62.21 29.04
N ARG A 407 48.00 -61.04 29.60
CA ARG A 407 47.80 -59.80 28.82
C ARG A 407 49.04 -59.43 28.01
N LYS A 408 50.23 -59.38 28.65
CA LYS A 408 51.49 -59.04 27.97
C LYS A 408 51.83 -60.04 26.86
N MET A 409 51.64 -61.34 27.11
CA MET A 409 51.86 -62.39 26.13
C MET A 409 50.88 -62.32 24.96
N GLY A 410 49.58 -62.16 25.26
CA GLY A 410 48.52 -62.07 24.26
C GLY A 410 48.67 -60.84 23.35
N LEU A 411 49.14 -59.70 23.87
CA LEU A 411 49.38 -58.51 23.05
C LEU A 411 50.55 -58.71 22.07
N LYS A 412 51.64 -59.34 22.50
CA LYS A 412 52.82 -59.64 21.67
C LYS A 412 52.60 -60.76 20.65
N MET A 413 51.48 -61.49 20.75
CA MET A 413 51.17 -62.59 19.85
C MET A 413 50.76 -62.09 18.46
N ASP A 414 51.38 -62.67 17.42
CA ASP A 414 51.08 -62.37 16.02
C ASP A 414 49.81 -63.08 15.52
N SER A 415 49.58 -64.33 15.94
CA SER A 415 48.36 -65.07 15.58
C SER A 415 47.13 -64.42 16.19
N ASN A 416 46.16 -64.06 15.36
CA ASN A 416 44.94 -63.41 15.81
C ASN A 416 43.71 -63.91 15.04
N LEU A 417 42.56 -63.81 15.68
CA LEU A 417 41.26 -64.09 15.09
C LEU A 417 40.52 -62.77 14.87
N VAL A 418 40.06 -62.48 13.65
CA VAL A 418 39.39 -61.20 13.35
C VAL A 418 37.88 -61.36 13.36
N LEU A 419 37.21 -60.57 14.20
CA LEU A 419 35.75 -60.44 14.23
C LEU A 419 35.28 -59.44 13.18
N GLY A 420 34.57 -59.95 12.18
CA GLY A 420 33.89 -59.14 11.17
C GLY A 420 32.47 -58.74 11.55
N ARG A 421 31.70 -58.30 10.55
CA ARG A 421 30.29 -57.85 10.69
C ARG A 421 29.38 -58.88 11.39
N ARG A 422 29.66 -60.18 11.25
CA ARG A 422 28.83 -61.28 11.76
C ARG A 422 28.91 -61.44 13.28
N GLY A 423 29.88 -60.79 13.94
CA GLY A 423 30.11 -60.98 15.38
C GLY A 423 30.59 -62.40 15.70
N VAL A 424 30.17 -62.90 16.86
CA VAL A 424 30.48 -64.25 17.33
C VAL A 424 29.47 -65.24 16.75
N PHE A 425 29.97 -66.27 16.09
CA PHE A 425 29.18 -67.35 15.47
C PHE A 425 30.00 -68.65 15.52
N ASP A 426 29.42 -69.78 15.11
CA ASP A 426 30.02 -71.12 15.25
C ASP A 426 31.53 -71.20 14.90
N GLY A 427 31.93 -70.72 13.73
CA GLY A 427 33.31 -70.77 13.24
C GLY A 427 34.28 -69.87 13.99
N VAL A 428 33.80 -68.85 14.71
CA VAL A 428 34.65 -68.03 15.60
C VAL A 428 35.07 -68.85 16.82
N ILE A 429 34.11 -69.56 17.41
CA ILE A 429 34.36 -70.42 18.57
C ILE A 429 35.23 -71.61 18.17
N GLU A 430 34.97 -72.21 17.00
CA GLU A 430 35.84 -73.24 16.44
C GLU A 430 37.28 -72.71 16.25
N GLY A 431 37.42 -71.50 15.69
CA GLY A 431 38.71 -70.83 15.54
C GLY A 431 39.43 -70.60 16.87
N LEU A 432 38.71 -70.25 17.94
CA LEU A 432 39.27 -70.15 19.30
C LEU A 432 39.79 -71.49 19.81
N HIS A 433 39.00 -72.56 19.70
CA HIS A 433 39.42 -73.90 20.13
C HIS A 433 40.60 -74.45 19.31
N GLN A 434 40.71 -74.06 18.04
CA GLN A 434 41.89 -74.37 17.21
C GLN A 434 43.14 -73.64 17.71
N HIS A 435 43.03 -72.36 18.09
CA HIS A 435 44.15 -71.62 18.71
C HIS A 435 44.57 -72.27 20.04
N TRP A 436 43.60 -72.68 20.86
CA TRP A 436 43.87 -73.32 22.16
C TRP A 436 44.46 -74.72 22.10
N LYS A 437 44.44 -75.36 20.92
CA LYS A 437 45.11 -76.64 20.68
C LYS A 437 46.62 -76.55 20.86
N HIS A 438 47.22 -75.42 20.45
CA HIS A 438 48.67 -75.23 20.41
C HIS A 438 49.14 -74.05 21.27
N ARG A 439 48.22 -73.30 21.88
CA ARG A 439 48.49 -72.11 22.68
C ARG A 439 47.54 -72.07 23.87
N GLU A 440 47.91 -71.32 24.91
CA GLU A 440 47.05 -71.17 26.08
C GLU A 440 46.13 -69.94 25.99
N ILE A 441 46.51 -69.01 25.12
CA ILE A 441 45.88 -67.70 24.96
C ILE A 441 45.43 -67.53 23.51
N ALA A 442 44.27 -66.93 23.31
CA ALA A 442 43.78 -66.49 22.01
C ALA A 442 43.60 -64.97 21.99
N LYS A 443 44.04 -64.33 20.90
CA LYS A 443 43.88 -62.89 20.64
C LYS A 443 42.81 -62.70 19.59
N VAL A 444 41.71 -62.06 19.96
CA VAL A 444 40.59 -61.77 19.07
C VAL A 444 40.55 -60.26 18.79
N ILE A 445 40.58 -59.86 17.54
CA ILE A 445 40.57 -58.44 17.13
C ILE A 445 39.18 -58.08 16.62
N THR A 446 38.57 -57.03 17.17
CA THR A 446 37.27 -56.49 16.74
C THR A 446 37.41 -55.04 16.25
N MET A 447 36.75 -54.75 15.13
CA MET A 447 36.68 -53.40 14.53
C MET A 447 35.45 -52.59 14.98
N GLN A 448 34.75 -53.05 16.03
CA GLN A 448 33.64 -52.31 16.61
C GLN A 448 34.11 -50.96 17.17
N ARG A 449 33.36 -49.90 16.84
CA ARG A 449 33.67 -48.51 17.25
C ARG A 449 33.27 -48.22 18.71
N LEU A 450 32.18 -48.82 19.19
CA LEU A 450 31.62 -48.55 20.50
C LEU A 450 32.18 -49.51 21.54
N TYR A 451 32.86 -49.01 22.57
CA TYR A 451 33.47 -49.83 23.62
C TYR A 451 32.43 -50.69 24.38
N SER A 452 31.21 -50.19 24.55
CA SER A 452 30.11 -50.97 25.15
C SER A 452 29.74 -52.21 24.31
N GLN A 453 29.79 -52.12 22.98
CA GLN A 453 29.59 -53.27 22.10
C GLN A 453 30.77 -54.26 22.17
N VAL A 454 31.99 -53.74 22.33
CA VAL A 454 33.20 -54.56 22.51
C VAL A 454 33.11 -55.35 23.81
N LEU A 455 32.72 -54.71 24.92
CA LEU A 455 32.51 -55.39 26.20
C LEU A 455 31.43 -56.46 26.12
N TYR A 456 30.29 -56.15 25.49
CA TYR A 456 29.24 -57.14 25.26
C TYR A 456 29.76 -58.33 24.46
N THR A 457 30.54 -58.07 23.40
CA THR A 457 31.15 -59.10 22.56
C THR A 457 32.18 -59.93 23.33
N ALA A 458 33.00 -59.30 24.17
CA ALA A 458 33.99 -59.97 25.02
C ALA A 458 33.32 -60.90 26.03
N LYS A 459 32.28 -60.41 26.72
CA LYS A 459 31.47 -61.23 27.64
C LYS A 459 30.77 -62.38 26.90
N HIS A 460 30.32 -62.14 25.69
CA HIS A 460 29.68 -63.15 24.87
C HIS A 460 30.68 -64.23 24.41
N LEU A 461 31.92 -63.85 24.07
CA LEU A 461 32.98 -64.84 23.78
C LEU A 461 33.34 -65.68 25.01
N GLU A 462 33.43 -65.06 26.19
CA GLU A 462 33.69 -65.74 27.47
C GLU A 462 32.62 -66.80 27.77
N VAL A 463 31.33 -66.44 27.69
CA VAL A 463 30.21 -67.37 27.94
C VAL A 463 30.19 -68.52 26.94
N GLU A 464 30.39 -68.26 25.66
CA GLU A 464 30.21 -69.28 24.62
C GLU A 464 31.44 -70.19 24.43
N SER A 465 32.64 -69.68 24.67
CA SER A 465 33.87 -70.48 24.54
C SER A 465 34.26 -71.21 25.83
N GLY A 466 33.68 -70.83 26.97
CA GLY A 466 34.09 -71.29 28.30
C GLY A 466 35.47 -70.78 28.74
N GLY A 467 36.09 -69.90 27.94
CA GLY A 467 37.38 -69.29 28.25
C GLY A 467 37.23 -68.08 29.17
N ILE A 468 38.29 -67.77 29.92
CA ILE A 468 38.33 -66.68 30.89
C ILE A 468 38.76 -65.40 30.18
N LEU A 469 37.98 -64.33 30.31
CA LEU A 469 38.34 -63.02 29.79
C LEU A 469 39.53 -62.44 30.57
N VAL A 470 40.67 -62.23 29.90
CA VAL A 470 41.88 -61.69 30.52
C VAL A 470 41.89 -60.17 30.47
N SER A 471 41.77 -59.60 29.27
CA SER A 471 41.74 -58.15 29.06
C SER A 471 41.05 -57.76 27.74
N VAL A 472 40.56 -56.53 27.72
CA VAL A 472 40.09 -55.84 26.50
C VAL A 472 40.95 -54.60 26.32
N ASP A 473 41.83 -54.62 25.34
CA ASP A 473 42.84 -53.59 25.08
C ASP A 473 42.54 -52.83 23.78
N LYS A 474 42.71 -51.51 23.80
CA LYS A 474 42.52 -50.65 22.61
C LYS A 474 43.77 -50.67 21.74
N LEU A 475 43.60 -50.91 20.44
CA LEU A 475 44.67 -50.90 19.44
C LEU A 475 44.63 -49.63 18.58
N LYS A 476 45.62 -49.45 17.68
CA LYS A 476 45.61 -48.39 16.66
C LYS A 476 44.36 -48.50 15.77
N GLU A 477 44.00 -49.73 15.41
CA GLU A 477 42.80 -50.06 14.67
C GLU A 477 42.02 -51.14 15.43
N GLY A 478 40.87 -50.76 15.99
CA GLY A 478 39.99 -51.66 16.73
C GLY A 478 40.40 -51.94 18.18
N HIS A 479 39.98 -53.10 18.68
CA HIS A 479 40.23 -53.56 20.04
C HIS A 479 40.67 -55.03 20.03
N ALA A 480 41.62 -55.37 20.90
CA ALA A 480 42.04 -56.74 21.17
C ALA A 480 41.31 -57.27 22.40
N ILE A 481 40.65 -58.41 22.26
CA ILE A 481 40.06 -59.19 23.32
C ILE A 481 40.98 -60.39 23.54
N ILE A 482 41.52 -60.53 24.74
CA ILE A 482 42.43 -61.62 25.10
C ILE A 482 41.67 -62.60 25.97
N ILE A 483 41.62 -63.87 25.52
CA ILE A 483 40.88 -64.94 26.19
C ILE A 483 41.83 -66.09 26.50
N TYR A 484 41.78 -66.56 27.74
CA TYR A 484 42.54 -67.69 28.24
C TYR A 484 41.67 -68.95 28.32
N ARG A 485 42.22 -70.10 27.96
CA ARG A 485 41.46 -71.37 27.89
C ARG A 485 41.11 -72.00 29.24
N GLY A 486 41.86 -71.69 30.31
CA GLY A 486 41.78 -72.39 31.61
C GLY A 486 42.78 -73.55 31.76
N LYS A 487 43.27 -73.81 32.97
CA LYS A 487 44.18 -74.95 33.27
C LYS A 487 43.50 -76.30 33.06
N ASN A 488 42.18 -76.34 33.22
CA ASN A 488 41.34 -77.53 33.07
C ASN A 488 40.80 -77.74 31.65
N TYR A 489 41.35 -77.02 30.66
CA TYR A 489 40.87 -77.10 29.29
C TYR A 489 41.00 -78.52 28.72
N ARG A 490 39.86 -79.10 28.32
CA ARG A 490 39.78 -80.29 27.48
C ARG A 490 39.11 -79.91 26.18
N ARG A 491 39.69 -80.34 25.06
CA ARG A 491 39.09 -80.04 23.76
C ARG A 491 37.71 -80.69 23.67
N PRO A 492 36.63 -79.91 23.43
CA PRO A 492 35.30 -80.48 23.25
C PRO A 492 35.28 -81.46 22.06
N LEU A 493 34.56 -82.58 22.20
CA LEU A 493 34.34 -83.52 21.09
C LEU A 493 33.48 -82.90 19.99
N ASN A 494 32.49 -82.10 20.38
CA ASN A 494 31.72 -81.23 19.50
C ASN A 494 32.26 -79.80 19.65
N LEU A 495 33.02 -79.32 18.67
CA LEU A 495 33.62 -77.98 18.67
C LEU A 495 32.59 -76.84 18.51
N VAL A 496 31.35 -77.19 18.16
CA VAL A 496 30.25 -76.25 17.93
C VAL A 496 29.20 -76.47 19.02
N PRO A 497 29.00 -75.50 19.93
CA PRO A 497 27.89 -75.52 20.87
C PRO A 497 26.56 -75.51 20.08
N PRO A 498 25.56 -76.34 20.43
CA PRO A 498 24.29 -76.41 19.70
C PRO A 498 23.46 -75.12 19.80
N ASN A 499 23.81 -74.25 20.75
CA ASN A 499 23.04 -73.05 21.06
C ASN A 499 23.47 -71.81 20.26
N LEU A 500 24.50 -71.94 19.41
CA LEU A 500 25.16 -70.82 18.74
C LEU A 500 24.61 -70.60 17.32
N LEU A 501 24.56 -69.34 16.89
CA LEU A 501 24.09 -68.98 15.55
C LEU A 501 25.02 -69.54 14.47
N SER A 502 24.43 -70.11 13.42
CA SER A 502 25.20 -70.50 12.23
C SER A 502 25.79 -69.28 11.53
N LYS A 503 26.85 -69.48 10.72
CA LYS A 503 27.44 -68.42 9.89
C LYS A 503 26.41 -67.62 9.06
N ARG A 504 25.37 -68.29 8.54
CA ARG A 504 24.31 -67.66 7.73
C ARG A 504 23.36 -66.84 8.60
N GLU A 505 22.93 -67.38 9.73
CA GLU A 505 22.01 -66.70 10.67
C GLU A 505 22.69 -65.52 11.37
N ALA A 506 23.97 -65.64 11.73
CA ALA A 506 24.74 -64.54 12.30
C ALA A 506 24.90 -63.37 11.32
N LEU A 507 25.12 -63.66 10.03
CA LEU A 507 25.10 -62.63 8.99
C LEU A 507 23.71 -62.00 8.86
N HIS A 508 22.65 -62.81 8.84
CA HIS A 508 21.28 -62.34 8.73
C HIS A 508 20.90 -61.43 9.91
N ARG A 509 21.23 -61.83 11.16
CA ARG A 509 21.05 -61.04 12.38
C ARG A 509 21.76 -59.68 12.28
N SER A 510 22.99 -59.67 11.80
CA SER A 510 23.77 -58.43 11.64
C SER A 510 23.19 -57.49 10.58
N LEU A 511 22.76 -58.04 9.43
CA LEU A 511 22.07 -57.26 8.40
C LEU A 511 20.76 -56.66 8.92
N GLU A 512 20.01 -57.41 9.72
CA GLU A 512 18.74 -56.95 10.24
C GLU A 512 18.90 -55.92 11.36
N MET A 513 19.93 -56.06 12.21
CA MET A 513 20.37 -54.98 13.11
C MET A 513 20.69 -53.69 12.36
N GLN A 514 21.47 -53.78 11.28
CA GLN A 514 21.82 -52.63 10.46
C GLN A 514 20.58 -52.00 9.80
N ARG A 515 19.67 -52.82 9.28
CA ARG A 515 18.42 -52.39 8.65
C ARG A 515 17.49 -51.67 9.64
N ILE A 516 17.35 -52.18 10.86
CA ILE A 516 16.58 -51.50 11.92
C ILE A 516 17.21 -50.15 12.24
N GLY A 517 18.54 -50.08 12.35
CA GLY A 517 19.25 -48.82 12.57
C GLY A 517 18.97 -47.78 11.49
N SER A 518 19.08 -48.16 10.22
CA SER A 518 18.80 -47.26 9.09
C SER A 518 17.32 -46.85 9.03
N LEU A 519 16.40 -47.79 9.20
CA LEU A 519 14.96 -47.50 9.21
C LEU A 519 14.58 -46.56 10.36
N LYS A 520 15.14 -46.73 11.56
CA LYS A 520 14.94 -45.82 12.69
C LYS A 520 15.44 -44.41 12.38
N PHE A 521 16.60 -44.29 11.74
CA PHE A 521 17.12 -43.00 11.30
C PHE A 521 16.18 -42.30 10.31
N PHE A 522 15.68 -43.01 9.29
CA PHE A 522 14.72 -42.45 8.33
C PHE A 522 13.38 -42.11 8.97
N ALA A 523 12.89 -42.94 9.90
CA ALA A 523 11.66 -42.67 10.65
C ALA A 523 11.79 -41.40 11.49
N TYR A 524 12.92 -41.22 12.18
CA TYR A 524 13.21 -40.01 12.95
C TYR A 524 13.25 -38.77 12.06
N LYS A 525 13.97 -38.84 10.93
CA LYS A 525 14.02 -37.73 9.96
C LYS A 525 12.63 -37.36 9.43
N ARG A 526 11.82 -38.37 9.08
CA ARG A 526 10.46 -38.15 8.59
C ARG A 526 9.59 -37.49 9.68
N GLN A 527 9.70 -37.94 10.92
CA GLN A 527 8.98 -37.37 12.06
C GLN A 527 9.34 -35.89 12.30
N GLN A 528 10.63 -35.53 12.12
CA GLN A 528 11.07 -34.14 12.19
C GLN A 528 10.44 -33.28 11.07
N GLU A 529 10.45 -33.78 9.83
CA GLU A 529 9.80 -33.10 8.69
C GLU A 529 8.31 -32.86 8.94
N ILE A 530 7.60 -33.84 9.52
CA ILE A 530 6.18 -33.70 9.90
C ILE A 530 6.00 -32.62 10.97
N SER A 531 6.87 -32.59 11.98
CA SER A 531 6.82 -31.57 13.02
C SER A 531 7.02 -30.16 12.43
N ASP A 532 7.96 -30.01 11.51
CA ASP A 532 8.23 -28.73 10.84
C ASP A 532 7.03 -28.29 9.97
N LEU A 533 6.38 -29.22 9.28
CA LEU A 533 5.16 -28.95 8.51
C LEU A 533 4.00 -28.50 9.41
N LYS A 534 3.81 -29.15 10.57
CA LYS A 534 2.79 -28.75 11.56
C LYS A 534 3.02 -27.34 12.09
N CYS A 535 4.27 -26.97 12.39
CA CYS A 535 4.61 -25.60 12.80
C CYS A 535 4.25 -24.58 11.70
N LYS A 536 4.62 -24.85 10.44
CA LYS A 536 4.29 -23.97 9.30
C LYS A 536 2.79 -23.80 9.10
N LEU A 537 2.02 -24.89 9.23
CA LEU A 537 0.55 -24.85 9.18
C LEU A 537 -0.02 -23.98 10.30
N ALA A 538 0.42 -24.18 11.54
CA ALA A 538 -0.02 -23.38 12.68
C ALA A 538 0.32 -21.88 12.55
N ASP A 539 1.45 -21.55 11.92
CA ASP A 539 1.84 -20.16 11.63
C ASP A 539 0.98 -19.52 10.53
N LEU A 540 0.57 -20.30 9.52
CA LEU A 540 -0.35 -19.82 8.47
C LEU A 540 -1.77 -19.64 9.01
N GLU A 541 -2.26 -20.59 9.80
CA GLU A 541 -3.57 -20.50 10.44
C GLU A 541 -3.65 -19.31 11.41
N ARG A 542 -2.57 -19.05 12.18
CA ARG A 542 -2.49 -17.84 13.02
C ARG A 542 -2.52 -16.55 12.20
N ARG A 543 -1.78 -16.48 11.08
CA ARG A 543 -1.80 -15.31 10.18
C ARG A 543 -3.20 -15.07 9.63
N TRP A 544 -3.86 -16.13 9.17
CA TRP A 544 -5.23 -16.07 8.69
C TRP A 544 -6.23 -15.57 9.75
N GLU A 545 -6.09 -16.02 10.99
CA GLU A 545 -6.96 -15.59 12.11
C GLU A 545 -6.74 -14.11 12.49
N ILE A 546 -5.52 -13.59 12.31
CA ILE A 546 -5.20 -12.17 12.49
C ILE A 546 -5.86 -11.35 11.38
N ASP A 547 -5.65 -11.72 10.11
CA ASP A 547 -6.23 -11.03 8.96
C ASP A 547 -7.76 -11.03 9.01
N LYS A 548 -8.36 -12.12 9.47
CA LYS A 548 -9.82 -12.21 9.70
C LYS A 548 -10.28 -11.24 10.78
N ARG A 549 -9.60 -11.17 11.92
CA ARG A 549 -9.93 -10.20 12.98
C ARG A 549 -9.72 -8.75 12.54
N GLU A 550 -8.71 -8.48 11.71
CA GLU A 550 -8.48 -7.13 11.20
C GLU A 550 -9.55 -6.71 10.18
N SER A 551 -9.92 -7.60 9.26
CA SER A 551 -11.02 -7.35 8.32
C SER A 551 -12.36 -7.13 9.04
N GLU A 552 -12.67 -7.90 10.08
CA GLU A 552 -13.86 -7.70 10.92
C GLU A 552 -13.81 -6.36 11.69
N LYS A 553 -12.65 -5.93 12.19
CA LYS A 553 -12.52 -4.61 12.84
C LYS A 553 -12.73 -3.44 11.87
N VAL A 554 -12.33 -3.60 10.61
CA VAL A 554 -12.55 -2.59 9.57
C VAL A 554 -14.04 -2.44 9.25
N THR A 555 -14.79 -3.55 9.18
CA THR A 555 -16.24 -3.52 8.94
C THR A 555 -17.02 -2.94 10.13
N TRP A 556 -16.66 -3.27 11.38
CA TRP A 556 -17.30 -2.72 12.58
C TRP A 556 -17.08 -1.21 12.77
N ASN A 557 -15.92 -0.67 12.36
CA ASN A 557 -15.65 0.77 12.44
C ASN A 557 -16.33 1.57 11.30
N GLY A 558 -16.80 0.91 10.25
CA GLY A 558 -17.63 1.53 9.19
C GLY A 558 -19.11 1.68 9.56
N LEU A 559 -19.60 0.89 10.53
CA LEU A 559 -21.00 0.87 10.97
C LEU A 559 -21.31 1.78 12.18
N LYS A 560 -20.31 2.43 12.78
CA LYS A 560 -20.57 3.46 13.80
C LYS A 560 -20.84 4.81 13.12
N GLU A 561 -22.09 5.02 12.71
CA GLU A 561 -22.65 6.36 12.65
C GLU A 561 -22.55 7.01 14.03
N PRO A 562 -22.11 8.28 14.17
CA PRO A 562 -22.22 8.98 15.43
C PRO A 562 -23.70 9.26 15.67
N THR A 563 -24.30 8.51 16.60
CA THR A 563 -25.62 8.84 17.14
C THR A 563 -25.56 10.24 17.73
N CYS A 564 -26.24 11.17 17.06
CA CYS A 564 -26.51 12.51 17.55
C CYS A 564 -27.08 12.42 18.97
N HIS A 565 -26.26 12.73 19.97
CA HIS A 565 -26.75 12.99 21.32
C HIS A 565 -27.44 14.34 21.28
N GLY A 566 -28.77 14.32 21.17
CA GLY A 566 -29.61 15.45 21.44
C GLY A 566 -29.43 15.84 22.91
N ILE A 567 -28.95 17.05 23.15
CA ILE A 567 -28.94 17.66 24.47
C ILE A 567 -30.18 18.54 24.54
N SER A 568 -31.04 18.16 25.49
CA SER A 568 -32.25 18.85 25.94
C SER A 568 -31.95 20.19 26.58
#